data_AF-A0A225VY48-F1
#
_entry.id   AF-A0A225VY48-F1
#
_cell.length_a   1.000
_cell.length_b   1.000
_cell.length_c   1.000
_cell.angle_alpha   90.00
_cell.angle_beta   90.00
_cell.angle_gamma   90.00
#
_symmetry.space_group_name_H-M   'P 1'
#
loop_
_entity.id
_entity.type
_entity.pdbx_description
1 polymer ?
#
loop_
_entity_poly.entity_id
_entity_poly.type
_entity_poly.pdbx_seq_one_letter_code
_entity_poly.pdbx_strand_id
1 'polypeptide(L)' 'MRTSFTDEENKLLVQIAYQFEREGLRITWDYVARRVNRTRAPNAFRLRLASLKRTYGNK' A
#
# COMPACT_ATOMS: atom_id res chain seq x y z
N MET A 1 -13.46 7.87 -10.16
CA MET A 1 -12.58 6.81 -10.70
C MET A 1 -12.03 5.97 -9.55
N ARG A 2 -12.64 4.81 -9.32
CA ARG A 2 -12.22 3.86 -8.29
C ARG A 2 -11.19 2.93 -8.97
N THR A 3 -9.91 3.20 -8.82
CA THR A 3 -8.88 2.22 -9.18
C THR A 3 -9.10 1.03 -8.24
N SER A 4 -9.80 0.01 -8.74
CA SER A 4 -10.19 -1.17 -7.95
C SER A 4 -8.94 -1.99 -7.64
N PHE A 5 -8.24 -1.62 -6.57
CA PHE A 5 -7.33 -2.53 -5.89
C PHE A 5 -8.15 -3.69 -5.36
N THR A 6 -7.75 -4.92 -5.67
CA THR A 6 -8.40 -6.09 -5.09
C THR A 6 -8.18 -6.09 -3.58
N ASP A 7 -9.05 -6.81 -2.86
CA ASP A 7 -8.90 -6.97 -1.42
C ASP A 7 -7.53 -7.56 -1.06
N GLU A 8 -7.05 -8.52 -1.86
CA GLU A 8 -5.72 -9.13 -1.72
C GLU A 8 -4.58 -8.11 -1.91
N GLU A 9 -4.66 -7.26 -2.94
CA GLU A 9 -3.66 -6.20 -3.15
C GLU A 9 -3.64 -5.20 -1.98
N ASN A 10 -4.80 -4.86 -1.42
CA ASN A 10 -4.88 -3.97 -0.26
C ASN A 10 -4.31 -4.63 1.00
N LYS A 11 -4.60 -5.92 1.23
CA LYS A 11 -4.05 -6.69 2.35
C LYS A 11 -2.53 -6.77 2.27
N LEU A 12 -1.98 -7.11 1.10
CA LEU A 12 -0.53 -7.15 0.87
C LEU A 12 0.11 -5.78 1.08
N LEU A 13 -0.52 -4.72 0.56
CA LEU A 13 -0.07 -3.34 0.75
C LEU A 13 0.03 -2.96 2.23
N VAL A 14 -1.00 -3.26 3.02
CA VAL A 14 -1.03 -2.96 4.45
C VAL A 14 -0.02 -3.82 5.21
N GLN A 15 0.10 -5.11 4.88
CA GLN A 15 1.05 -6.02 5.52
C GLN A 15 2.49 -5.59 5.29
N ILE A 16 2.85 -5.23 4.05
CA ILE A 16 4.19 -4.72 3.74
C ILE A 16 4.42 -3.40 4.46
N ALA A 17 3.48 -2.45 4.39
CA ALA A 17 3.61 -1.17 5.08
C ALA A 17 3.81 -1.32 6.59
N TYR A 18 3.07 -2.25 7.21
CA TYR A 18 3.19 -2.57 8.64
C TYR A 18 4.55 -3.20 8.98
N GLN A 19 5.07 -4.07 8.12
CA GLN A 19 6.40 -4.65 8.30
C GLN A 19 7.50 -3.58 8.26
N PHE A 20 7.45 -2.67 7.28
CA PHE A 20 8.37 -1.55 7.20
C PHE A 20 8.29 -0.63 8.43
N GLU A 21 7.08 -0.35 8.93
CA GLU A 21 6.87 0.45 10.14
C GLU A 21 7.45 -0.24 11.39
N ARG A 22 7.23 -1.55 11.54
CA ARG A 22 7.82 -2.35 12.62
C ARG A 22 9.33 -2.43 12.57
N GLU A 23 9.90 -2.50 11.38
CA GLU A 23 11.35 -2.52 11.18
C GLU A 23 11.97 -1.11 11.28
N GLY A 24 11.15 -0.04 11.42
CA GLY A 24 11.62 1.34 11.43
C GLY A 24 12.18 1.80 10.08
N LEU A 25 11.87 1.09 9.00
CA LEU A 25 12.39 1.32 7.67
C LEU A 25 11.46 2.23 6.86
N ARG A 26 12.08 3.04 6.00
CA ARG A 26 11.33 3.87 5.05
C ARG A 26 10.67 2.99 3.99
N ILE A 27 9.35 3.11 3.86
CA ILE A 27 8.58 2.37 2.84
C ILE A 27 9.10 2.71 1.44
N THR A 28 9.62 1.68 0.76
CA THR A 28 10.08 1.80 -0.62
C THR A 28 8.97 1.40 -1.57
N TRP A 29 8.28 2.38 -2.15
CA TRP A 29 7.12 2.15 -3.02
C TRP A 29 7.42 1.37 -4.28
N ASP A 30 8.64 1.50 -4.80
CA ASP A 30 9.10 0.73 -5.95
C ASP A 30 9.18 -0.78 -5.64
N TYR A 31 9.66 -1.11 -4.44
CA TYR A 31 9.67 -2.49 -3.93
C TYR A 31 8.24 -3.01 -3.69
N VAL A 32 7.37 -2.19 -3.08
CA VAL A 32 5.96 -2.53 -2.87
C VAL A 32 5.27 -2.81 -4.20
N ALA A 33 5.47 -1.96 -5.21
CA ALA A 33 4.90 -2.17 -6.54
C ALA A 33 5.43 -3.46 -7.17
N ARG A 34 6.73 -3.72 -7.10
CA ARG A 34 7.32 -4.98 -7.60
C ARG A 34 6.78 -6.23 -6.92
N ARG A 35 6.39 -6.13 -5.64
CA ARG A 35 5.91 -7.25 -4.82
C ARG A 35 4.40 -7.46 -4.89
N VAL A 36 3.62 -6.39 -5.01
CA VAL A 36 2.15 -6.47 -5.08
C VAL A 36 1.69 -6.64 -6.53
N ASN A 37 2.14 -5.77 -7.43
CA ASN A 37 1.74 -5.80 -8.84
C ASN A 37 2.71 -4.98 -9.70
N ARG A 38 3.56 -5.67 -10.48
CA ARG A 38 4.59 -5.05 -11.34
C ARG A 38 4.02 -4.12 -12.41
N THR A 39 2.73 -4.26 -12.71
CA THR A 39 2.05 -3.52 -13.78
C THR A 39 1.53 -2.16 -13.29
N ARG A 40 1.47 -1.93 -11.96
CA ARG A 40 0.91 -0.70 -11.38
C ARG A 40 2.01 0.25 -10.92
N ALA A 41 1.78 1.55 -11.13
CA ALA A 41 2.72 2.60 -10.75
C ALA A 41 2.92 2.64 -9.22
N PRO A 42 4.16 2.78 -8.72
CA PRO A 42 4.49 2.93 -7.29
C PRO A 42 3.68 4.02 -6.58
N ASN A 43 3.42 5.13 -7.27
CA ASN A 43 2.65 6.26 -6.75
C ASN A 43 1.19 5.88 -6.43
N ALA A 44 0.60 4.93 -7.15
CA ALA A 44 -0.77 4.49 -6.91
C ALA A 44 -0.89 3.79 -5.54
N PHE A 45 0.14 3.03 -5.13
CA PHE A 45 0.18 2.38 -3.81
C PHE A 45 0.30 3.38 -2.67
N ARG A 46 1.08 4.44 -2.85
CA ARG A 46 1.19 5.53 -1.88
C ARG A 46 -0.16 6.22 -1.64
N LEU A 47 -0.83 6.60 -2.72
CA LEU A 47 -2.16 7.21 -2.66
C LEU A 47 -3.17 6.25 -2.04
N ARG A 48 -3.10 4.97 -2.40
CA ARG A 48 -4.00 3.94 -1.85
C ARG A 48 -3.82 3.75 -0.35
N LEU A 49 -2.59 3.67 0.15
CA LEU A 49 -2.33 3.55 1.58
C LEU A 49 -2.82 4.80 2.34
N ALA A 50 -2.62 5.99 1.79
CA ALA A 50 -3.13 7.23 2.39
C ALA A 50 -4.67 7.23 2.47
N SER A 51 -5.35 6.77 1.41
CA SER A 51 -6.80 6.58 1.43
C SER A 51 -7.23 5.55 2.47
N LEU A 52 -6.54 4.40 2.56
CA LEU A 52 -6.83 3.36 3.55
C LEU A 52 -6.66 3.88 4.99
N LYS A 53 -5.56 4.60 5.28
CA LYS A 53 -5.37 5.24 6.59
C LYS A 53 -6.49 6.23 6.90
N ARG A 54 -6.98 7.00 5.91
CA ARG A 54 -8.10 7.92 6.10
C ARG A 54 -9.44 7.21 6.32
N THR A 55 -9.69 6.11 5.63
CA THR A 55 -10.95 5.35 5.74
C THR A 55 -11.02 4.52 7.03
N TYR A 56 -9.89 3.94 7.46
CA TYR A 56 -9.86 3.02 8.61
C TYR A 56 -9.25 3.63 9.88
N GLY A 57 -8.48 4.72 9.79
CA GLY A 57 -7.85 5.39 10.94
C GLY A 57 -8.72 6.47 11.61
N ASN A 58 -9.99 6.59 11.21
CA ASN A 58 -10.95 7.52 11.82
C ASN A 58 -11.87 6.80 12.81
N LYS A 59 -11.29 5.96 13.68
CA LYS A 59 -11.98 5.27 14.77
C LYS A 59 -11.15 5.36 16.05
#